data_AF-A0A958I867-F1
#
_entry.id   AF-A0A958I867-F1
#
_cell.length_a   1.000
_cell.length_b   1.000
_cell.length_c   1.000
_cell.angle_alpha   90.00
_cell.angle_beta   90.00
_cell.angle_gamma   90.00
#
_symmetry.space_group_name_H-M   'P 1'
#
loop_
_entity.id
_entity.type
_entity.pdbx_description
1 polymer ?
#
loop_
_entity_poly.entity_id
_entity_poly.type
_entity_poly.pdbx_seq_one_letter_code
_entity_poly.pdbx_strand_id
1 'polypeptide(L)'
;MKLHQFFKVVGFVCIASLLSHCSGVSKFQISGTIQGTTEVFVLELNGTEELEVQGTEFMFLTELEDGDDFEVLVVDQPTGHFCVVSNGDGTVNGQDVTNIIVTCATN
;
A
#
# COMPACT_ATOMS: atom_id res chain seq x y z
N MET A 1 4.20 -43.59 -10.30
CA MET A 1 3.28 -43.48 -9.15
C MET A 1 3.56 -42.16 -8.45
N LYS A 2 2.55 -41.29 -8.40
CA LYS A 2 2.36 -40.10 -7.52
C LYS A 2 3.56 -39.20 -7.18
N LEU A 3 3.45 -37.91 -7.53
CA LEU A 3 3.21 -36.81 -6.57
C LEU A 3 2.82 -35.52 -7.33
N HIS A 4 1.54 -35.15 -7.35
CA HIS A 4 0.98 -33.96 -6.67
C HIS A 4 1.70 -32.64 -7.05
N GLN A 5 1.19 -31.84 -7.99
CA GLN A 5 0.11 -30.84 -7.79
C GLN A 5 0.45 -29.77 -6.74
N PHE A 6 0.39 -28.50 -7.18
CA PHE A 6 0.41 -27.24 -6.41
C PHE A 6 1.70 -26.89 -5.63
N PHE A 7 2.55 -26.01 -6.18
CA PHE A 7 3.17 -24.92 -5.41
C PHE A 7 3.71 -23.83 -6.38
N LYS A 8 2.93 -22.75 -6.50
CA LYS A 8 3.33 -21.36 -6.81
C LYS A 8 4.36 -21.14 -7.95
N VAL A 9 3.88 -21.05 -9.19
CA VAL A 9 4.56 -20.28 -10.24
C VAL A 9 4.08 -18.83 -10.11
N VAL A 10 4.74 -18.06 -9.24
CA VAL A 10 4.64 -16.59 -9.18
C VAL A 10 6.06 -16.08 -9.29
N GLY A 11 6.30 -15.24 -10.29
CA GLY A 11 7.48 -14.37 -10.37
C GLY A 11 8.80 -15.09 -10.56
N PHE A 12 9.20 -15.29 -11.82
CA PHE A 12 10.56 -15.17 -12.36
C PHE A 12 10.58 -16.00 -13.64
N VAL A 13 10.86 -15.34 -14.77
CA VAL A 13 11.62 -15.84 -15.93
C VAL A 13 11.24 -15.00 -17.16
N CYS A 14 12.08 -14.00 -17.47
CA CYS A 14 12.20 -13.44 -18.82
C CYS A 14 13.53 -13.95 -19.40
N ILE A 15 13.50 -15.14 -20.03
CA ILE A 15 14.63 -15.64 -20.84
C ILE A 15 14.53 -14.97 -22.21
N ALA A 16 15.62 -14.35 -22.66
CA ALA A 16 15.74 -13.75 -23.98
C ALA A 16 15.58 -14.81 -25.10
N SER A 17 14.36 -15.00 -25.59
CA SER A 17 14.09 -15.61 -26.92
C SER A 17 12.68 -15.24 -27.42
N LEU A 18 12.62 -14.08 -28.10
CA LEU A 18 11.70 -13.70 -29.19
C LEU A 18 10.18 -13.58 -29.03
N LEU A 19 9.57 -13.59 -27.85
CA LEU A 19 8.28 -12.90 -27.65
C LEU A 19 8.26 -12.18 -26.30
N SER A 20 8.60 -10.89 -26.34
CA SER A 20 8.47 -9.95 -25.22
C SER A 20 7.09 -10.08 -24.59
N HIS A 21 7.04 -10.62 -23.38
CA HIS A 21 5.91 -10.39 -22.49
C HIS A 21 5.98 -8.93 -22.07
N CYS A 22 5.40 -8.06 -22.89
CA CYS A 22 5.01 -6.73 -22.45
C CYS A 22 3.73 -6.90 -21.63
N SER A 23 3.86 -7.49 -20.43
CA SER A 23 2.83 -7.27 -19.42
C SER A 23 3.09 -5.87 -18.91
N GLY A 24 2.44 -4.88 -19.53
CA GLY A 24 2.26 -3.58 -18.92
C GLY A 24 1.35 -3.79 -17.73
N VAL A 25 1.93 -4.07 -16.57
CA VAL A 25 1.16 -4.20 -15.35
C VAL A 25 0.68 -2.81 -14.99
N SER A 26 -0.64 -2.66 -14.87
CA SER A 26 -1.24 -1.40 -14.44
C SER A 26 -0.81 -1.14 -13.00
N LYS A 27 -0.31 0.07 -12.77
CA LYS A 27 0.05 0.54 -11.43
C LYS A 27 -1.04 1.46 -10.91
N PHE A 28 -1.25 1.39 -9.60
CA PHE A 28 -2.33 2.05 -8.92
C PHE A 28 -1.82 2.80 -7.70
N GLN A 29 -2.43 3.96 -7.46
CA GLN A 29 -2.01 4.86 -6.39
C GLN A 29 -2.67 4.47 -5.05
N ILE A 30 -1.92 4.63 -3.97
CA ILE A 30 -2.40 4.44 -2.60
C ILE A 30 -2.55 5.81 -1.93
N SER A 31 -3.77 6.13 -1.52
CA SER A 31 -4.12 7.42 -0.92
C SER A 31 -5.28 7.27 0.06
N GLY A 32 -5.49 8.32 0.84
CA GLY A 32 -6.58 8.33 1.82
C GLY A 32 -6.78 9.67 2.48
N THR A 33 -7.63 9.64 3.50
CA THR A 33 -8.04 10.81 4.26
C THR A 33 -7.56 10.73 5.70
N ILE A 34 -7.31 11.88 6.30
CA ILE A 34 -6.87 12.06 7.68
C ILE A 34 -7.89 12.92 8.39
N GLN A 35 -8.27 12.52 9.61
CA GLN A 35 -9.20 13.26 10.44
C GLN A 35 -8.76 13.25 11.91
N GLY A 36 -9.05 14.33 12.64
CA GLY A 36 -8.84 14.41 14.08
C GLY A 36 -7.42 14.80 14.53
N THR A 37 -6.59 15.33 13.64
CA THR A 37 -5.29 15.94 13.98
C THR A 37 -4.93 17.07 13.03
N THR A 38 -4.12 18.02 13.50
CA THR A 38 -3.38 19.01 12.68
C THR A 38 -1.86 18.85 12.84
N GLU A 39 -1.44 17.94 13.71
CA GLU A 39 -0.05 17.63 13.99
C GLU A 39 0.54 16.73 12.92
N VAL A 40 1.87 16.78 12.79
CA VAL A 40 2.65 15.95 11.88
C VAL A 40 2.80 14.54 12.45
N PHE A 41 2.75 13.53 11.57
CA PHE A 41 3.01 12.13 11.90
C PHE A 41 3.52 11.38 10.66
N VAL A 42 3.94 10.12 10.83
CA VAL A 42 4.52 9.32 9.73
C VAL A 42 3.68 8.07 9.47
N LEU A 43 3.31 7.91 8.20
CA LEU A 43 2.73 6.68 7.67
C LEU A 43 3.78 5.86 6.95
N GLU A 44 3.61 4.55 6.91
CA GLU A 44 4.46 3.64 6.15
C GLU A 44 3.60 2.80 5.21
N LEU A 45 4.09 2.57 3.98
CA LEU A 45 3.54 1.64 3.00
C LEU A 45 4.47 0.41 2.86
N ASN A 46 3.92 -0.78 3.16
CA ASN A 46 4.55 -2.08 2.96
C ASN A 46 5.98 -2.23 3.56
N GLY A 47 6.34 -1.47 4.59
CA GLY A 47 7.70 -1.51 5.13
C GLY A 47 8.78 -0.90 4.23
N THR A 48 8.38 -0.15 3.19
CA THR A 48 9.32 0.30 2.13
C THR A 48 9.33 1.80 1.89
N GLU A 49 8.18 2.47 2.05
CA GLU A 49 8.07 3.92 1.90
C GLU A 49 7.49 4.51 3.19
N GLU A 50 8.21 5.46 3.77
CA GLU A 50 7.71 6.31 4.85
C GLU A 50 7.26 7.65 4.26
N LEU A 51 6.09 8.12 4.70
CA LEU A 51 5.49 9.37 4.28
C LEU A 51 5.16 10.21 5.51
N GLU A 52 5.88 11.32 5.67
CA GLU A 52 5.52 12.35 6.65
C GLU A 52 4.27 13.09 6.14
N VAL A 53 3.22 13.12 6.98
CA VAL A 53 1.92 13.66 6.61
C VAL A 53 1.48 14.77 7.56
N GLN A 54 0.88 15.80 6.99
CA GLN A 54 0.20 16.88 7.69
C GLN A 54 -0.98 17.35 6.86
N GLY A 55 -2.18 17.39 7.46
CA GLY A 55 -3.39 17.86 6.80
C GLY A 55 -4.52 16.83 6.85
N THR A 56 -5.38 16.85 5.83
CA THR A 56 -6.60 16.04 5.76
C THR A 56 -6.54 14.90 4.75
N GLU A 57 -5.47 14.80 3.97
CA GLU A 57 -5.30 13.83 2.89
C GLU A 57 -3.83 13.41 2.80
N PHE A 58 -3.58 12.21 2.28
CA PHE A 58 -2.24 11.71 1.98
C PHE A 58 -2.23 10.89 0.70
N MET A 59 -1.05 10.76 0.10
CA MET A 59 -0.82 10.01 -1.12
C MET A 59 0.62 9.51 -1.13
N PHE A 60 0.82 8.21 -1.28
CA PHE A 60 2.16 7.63 -1.43
C PHE A 60 2.68 7.86 -2.85
N LEU A 61 4.01 7.96 -2.98
CA LEU A 61 4.70 8.10 -4.25
C LEU A 61 4.85 6.75 -4.96
N THR A 62 4.94 5.66 -4.19
CA THR A 62 4.99 4.30 -4.74
C THR A 62 3.59 3.89 -5.21
N GLU A 63 3.47 3.63 -6.50
CA GLU A 63 2.32 2.96 -7.09
C GLU A 63 2.55 1.45 -7.06
N LEU A 64 1.50 0.69 -6.71
CA LEU A 64 1.52 -0.76 -6.59
C LEU A 64 0.88 -1.42 -7.82
N GLU A 65 1.35 -2.60 -8.19
CA GLU A 65 0.85 -3.35 -9.33
C GLU A 65 -0.53 -3.99 -9.05
N ASP A 66 -1.31 -4.29 -10.10
CA ASP A 66 -2.53 -5.08 -9.94
C ASP A 66 -2.23 -6.43 -9.27
N GLY A 67 -2.97 -6.74 -8.20
CA GLY A 67 -2.76 -7.95 -7.41
C GLY A 67 -1.66 -7.87 -6.35
N ASP A 68 -0.97 -6.73 -6.21
CA ASP A 68 -0.07 -6.50 -5.08
C ASP A 68 -0.86 -6.27 -3.80
N ASP A 69 -0.33 -6.79 -2.69
CA ASP A 69 -0.82 -6.49 -1.36
C ASP A 69 -0.28 -5.12 -0.89
N PHE A 70 -1.11 -4.39 -0.15
CA PHE A 70 -0.74 -3.14 0.50
C PHE A 70 -1.04 -3.22 2.00
N GLU A 71 -0.22 -2.55 2.80
CA GLU A 71 -0.35 -2.36 4.23
C GLU A 71 0.12 -0.94 4.57
N VAL A 72 -0.76 -0.15 5.18
CA VAL A 72 -0.53 1.22 5.62
C VAL A 72 -0.58 1.27 7.13
N LEU A 73 0.55 1.65 7.74
CA LEU A 73 0.71 1.70 9.19
C LEU A 73 1.09 3.12 9.64
N VAL A 74 0.70 3.47 10.87
CA VAL A 74 1.26 4.64 11.55
C VAL A 74 2.54 4.18 12.26
N VAL A 75 3.69 4.66 11.80
CA VAL A 75 5.01 4.31 12.36
C VAL A 75 5.54 5.35 13.34
N ASP A 76 5.07 6.60 13.23
CA ASP A 76 5.29 7.64 14.23
C ASP A 76 3.97 8.34 14.55
N GLN A 77 3.66 8.50 15.84
CA GLN A 77 2.40 9.07 16.32
C GLN A 77 2.53 10.59 16.51
N PRO A 78 1.49 11.38 16.19
CA PRO A 78 1.54 12.82 16.42
C PRO A 78 1.62 13.15 17.91
N THR A 79 2.28 14.26 18.25
CA THR A 79 2.39 14.69 19.64
C THR A 79 1.01 14.95 20.24
N GLY A 80 0.72 14.32 21.39
CA GLY A 80 -0.55 14.49 22.12
C GLY A 80 -1.76 13.81 21.48
N HIS A 81 -1.58 13.03 20.41
CA HIS A 81 -2.65 12.33 19.71
C HIS A 81 -2.30 10.86 19.50
N PHE A 82 -3.29 10.06 19.16
CA PHE A 82 -3.14 8.68 18.74
C PHE A 82 -4.00 8.42 17.50
N CYS A 83 -3.35 8.03 16.40
CA CYS A 83 -3.93 7.77 15.10
C CYS A 83 -4.05 6.26 14.85
N VAL A 84 -5.17 5.87 14.25
CA VAL A 84 -5.48 4.50 13.83
C VAL A 84 -5.88 4.51 12.36
N VAL A 85 -5.36 3.55 11.59
CA VAL A 85 -5.70 3.35 10.18
C VAL A 85 -6.89 2.38 10.06
N SER A 86 -7.86 2.73 9.22
CA SER A 86 -8.95 1.88 8.79
C SER A 86 -8.84 1.63 7.28
N ASN A 87 -9.11 0.39 6.86
CA ASN A 87 -8.82 -0.08 5.50
C ASN A 87 -7.33 0.12 5.13
N GLY A 88 -6.44 -0.04 6.10
CA GLY A 88 -5.00 0.15 5.89
C GLY A 88 -4.37 -0.99 5.11
N ASP A 89 -5.01 -2.15 5.04
CA ASP A 89 -4.51 -3.34 4.37
C ASP A 89 -5.47 -3.87 3.30
N GLY A 90 -4.93 -4.57 2.32
CA GLY A 90 -5.70 -5.24 1.28
C GLY A 90 -4.88 -5.59 0.05
N THR A 91 -5.56 -5.86 -1.06
CA THR A 91 -4.93 -6.14 -2.35
C THR A 91 -5.43 -5.12 -3.38
N VAL A 92 -4.55 -4.66 -4.25
CA VAL A 92 -4.90 -3.80 -5.38
C VAL A 92 -5.73 -4.59 -6.39
N ASN A 93 -6.88 -4.05 -6.79
CA ASN A 93 -7.86 -4.72 -7.66
C ASN A 93 -8.26 -3.83 -8.85
N GLY A 94 -7.31 -3.58 -9.75
CA GLY A 94 -7.55 -2.88 -11.02
C GLY A 94 -7.92 -1.40 -10.90
N GLN A 95 -7.72 -0.77 -9.74
CA GLN A 95 -8.01 0.64 -9.49
C GLN A 95 -7.22 1.20 -8.30
N ASP A 96 -7.13 2.53 -8.22
CA ASP A 96 -6.50 3.25 -7.13
C ASP A 96 -7.19 2.95 -5.78
N VAL A 97 -6.38 2.78 -4.74
CA VAL A 97 -6.86 2.60 -3.37
C VAL A 97 -6.97 3.99 -2.74
N THR A 98 -8.20 4.43 -2.54
CA THR A 98 -8.53 5.79 -2.03
C THR A 98 -9.40 5.76 -0.78
N ASN A 99 -9.78 4.57 -0.31
CA ASN A 99 -10.71 4.34 0.80
C ASN A 99 -10.02 4.17 2.17
N ILE A 100 -8.75 4.52 2.27
CA ILE A 100 -7.99 4.47 3.52
C ILE A 100 -8.35 5.69 4.38
N ILE A 101 -8.65 5.44 5.66
CA ILE A 101 -9.05 6.48 6.60
C ILE A 101 -8.15 6.42 7.82
N VAL A 102 -7.44 7.50 8.10
CA VAL A 102 -6.64 7.67 9.32
C VAL A 102 -7.43 8.53 10.29
N THR A 103 -7.80 7.95 11.44
CA THR A 103 -8.54 8.65 12.49
C THR A 103 -7.64 8.85 13.69
N CYS A 104 -7.45 10.10 14.08
CA CYS A 104 -6.66 10.50 15.23
C CYS A 104 -7.57 11.03 16.35
N ALA A 105 -7.19 10.74 17.59
CA ALA A 105 -7.85 11.27 18.79
C ALA A 105 -6.80 11.83 19.75
N THR A 106 -7.15 12.91 20.45
CA THR A 106 -6.31 13.43 21.54
C THR A 106 -6.24 12.42 22.68
N ASN A 107 -5.02 12.20 23.21
CA ASN A 107 -4.79 11.31 24.35
C ASN A 107 -5.16 11.94 25.70
#